data_AF-A0A380ZZT8-F1
#
_entry.id   AF-A0A380ZZT8-F1
#
_cell.length_a   1.000
_cell.length_b   1.000
_cell.length_c   1.000
_cell.angle_alpha   90.00
_cell.angle_beta   90.00
_cell.angle_gamma   90.00
#
_symmetry.space_group_name_H-M   'P 1'
#
loop_
_entity.id
_entity.type
_entity.pdbx_description
1 polymer ?
#
loop_
_entity_poly.entity_id
_entity_poly.type
_entity_poly.pdbx_seq_one_letter_code
_entity_poly.pdbx_strand_id
1 'polypeptide(L)'
;MELSTVSELRDLRATSDEYALFDVRESAQAHQGHIFGATFLPRRMLAARIASLVPRRSTPIVLYDEGGPDPRARLAAQTLARFGYTGVRVLDGGLRTWLAQGEAPCRGSNVPSKWFGETVHAHAATPALPIATLQAWRETGSAHRICDIRSPEEYGRARIPGAAGAFGSDLAWHADDLRRAGQPVVVHCSGRTRSIIACESLRLLGVQDAYALENGTMGWRLAGLALERGPGSGSLAASAASRRDGARRTQALARAAGVASVEAAMLARWLDERDAGRTNLYVLDIRQVAEYRAGHLPGAIALPGGLAVQRTDEFLPVRAAQVVLVDDDEARAALAGYWLRAMGLPRVAVLAGGLPAWNAAGYALGHGLPTMPTRWRHGRARRTTCTKRARACSASTSIRRPAFSPAAPTRPNGCRSAAWKRGSPPAPNGRTSAPSCSWRTTSRWPGPPR
;
A
#
# COMPACT_ATOMS: atom_id res chain seq x y z
N MET A 1 29.53 -11.58 -14.03
CA MET A 1 28.35 -11.36 -13.17
C MET A 1 28.88 -10.86 -11.86
N GLU A 2 28.55 -9.62 -11.49
CA GLU A 2 29.00 -9.04 -10.21
C GLU A 2 28.15 -9.56 -9.06
N LEU A 3 28.82 -9.92 -7.97
CA LEU A 3 28.19 -10.22 -6.69
C LEU A 3 28.23 -8.98 -5.79
N SER A 4 27.25 -8.85 -4.93
CA SER A 4 27.22 -7.85 -3.85
C SER A 4 27.17 -8.60 -2.53
N THR A 5 28.10 -8.33 -1.64
CA THR A 5 28.06 -8.79 -0.25
C THR A 5 26.95 -8.08 0.52
N VAL A 6 26.61 -8.62 1.70
CA VAL A 6 25.69 -7.95 2.64
C VAL A 6 26.24 -6.60 3.11
N SER A 7 27.56 -6.48 3.30
CA SER A 7 28.20 -5.21 3.68
C SER A 7 28.03 -4.16 2.60
N GLU A 8 28.33 -4.49 1.34
CA GLU A 8 28.15 -3.56 0.22
C GLU A 8 26.69 -3.15 0.03
N LEU A 9 25.74 -4.06 0.26
CA LEU A 9 24.32 -3.71 0.24
C LEU A 9 23.96 -2.75 1.41
N ARG A 10 24.53 -2.92 2.60
CA ARG A 10 24.34 -1.99 3.72
C ARG A 10 24.89 -0.60 3.37
N ASP A 11 26.10 -0.55 2.82
CA ASP A 11 26.74 0.71 2.43
C ASP A 11 25.93 1.43 1.34
N LEU A 12 25.51 0.72 0.29
CA LEU A 12 24.63 1.25 -0.75
C LEU A 12 23.33 1.83 -0.16
N ARG A 13 22.72 1.12 0.79
CA ARG A 13 21.49 1.56 1.48
C ARG A 13 21.69 2.76 2.39
N ALA A 14 22.93 3.07 2.79
CA ALA A 14 23.26 4.24 3.59
C ALA A 14 23.55 5.49 2.74
N THR A 15 23.75 5.32 1.42
CA THR A 15 23.95 6.44 0.48
C THR A 15 22.65 7.21 0.22
N SER A 16 22.78 8.39 -0.37
CA SER A 16 21.65 9.15 -0.96
C SER A 16 21.49 8.91 -2.46
N ASP A 17 22.23 7.94 -3.02
CA ASP A 17 22.25 7.67 -4.45
C ASP A 17 21.05 6.83 -4.90
N GLU A 18 20.78 6.86 -6.20
CA GLU A 18 19.76 6.00 -6.79
C GLU A 18 20.21 4.54 -6.82
N TYR A 19 19.37 3.65 -6.29
CA TYR A 19 19.52 2.21 -6.48
C TYR A 19 18.16 1.50 -6.38
N ALA A 20 18.05 0.32 -6.97
CA ALA A 20 16.89 -0.56 -6.81
C ALA A 20 17.28 -1.89 -6.14
N LEU A 21 16.42 -2.37 -5.24
CA LEU A 21 16.58 -3.67 -4.57
C LEU A 21 15.36 -4.52 -4.88
N PHE A 22 15.56 -5.65 -5.57
CA PHE A 22 14.46 -6.54 -5.96
C PHE A 22 14.57 -7.92 -5.32
N ASP A 23 13.46 -8.36 -4.74
CA ASP A 23 13.21 -9.77 -4.42
C ASP A 23 12.62 -10.46 -5.65
N VAL A 24 13.37 -11.37 -6.25
CA VAL A 24 12.94 -12.05 -7.49
C VAL A 24 12.22 -13.38 -7.24
N ARG A 25 11.96 -13.72 -5.97
CA ARG A 25 11.17 -14.90 -5.60
C ARG A 25 9.69 -14.69 -5.86
N GLU A 26 8.92 -15.75 -5.64
CA GLU A 26 7.47 -15.67 -5.72
C GLU A 26 6.91 -14.78 -4.61
N SER A 27 5.85 -14.03 -4.92
CA SER A 27 5.28 -13.08 -3.97
C SER A 27 4.96 -13.75 -2.64
N ALA A 28 4.40 -14.96 -2.61
CA ALA A 28 4.10 -15.66 -1.37
C ALA A 28 5.33 -15.87 -0.47
N GLN A 29 6.50 -16.20 -1.06
CA GLN A 29 7.75 -16.32 -0.33
C GLN A 29 8.21 -14.97 0.23
N ALA A 30 8.14 -13.92 -0.59
CA ALA A 30 8.51 -12.58 -0.16
C ALA A 30 7.61 -12.06 1.00
N HIS A 31 6.32 -12.37 0.99
CA HIS A 31 5.42 -12.05 2.12
C HIS A 31 5.80 -12.80 3.42
N GLN A 32 6.42 -13.98 3.34
CA GLN A 32 6.82 -14.76 4.52
C GLN A 32 8.10 -14.22 5.17
N GLY A 33 8.97 -13.57 4.39
CA GLY A 33 10.23 -12.99 4.86
C GLY A 33 10.97 -12.34 3.70
N HIS A 34 11.32 -11.05 3.77
CA HIS A 34 12.08 -10.32 2.76
C HIS A 34 12.98 -9.23 3.40
N ILE A 35 13.89 -8.66 2.62
CA ILE A 35 14.74 -7.55 3.06
C ILE A 35 13.90 -6.26 3.11
N PHE A 36 13.99 -5.49 4.20
CA PHE A 36 13.24 -4.24 4.34
C PHE A 36 13.50 -3.30 3.16
N GLY A 37 12.41 -2.83 2.53
CA GLY A 37 12.48 -1.90 1.42
C GLY A 37 12.78 -2.52 0.06
N ALA A 38 12.89 -3.85 -0.05
CA ALA A 38 12.95 -4.54 -1.32
C ALA A 38 11.60 -4.53 -2.05
N THR A 39 11.62 -4.25 -3.35
CA THR A 39 10.44 -4.36 -4.22
C THR A 39 10.29 -5.81 -4.68
N PHE A 40 9.05 -6.33 -4.64
CA PHE A 40 8.78 -7.67 -5.15
C PHE A 40 8.66 -7.63 -6.66
N LEU A 41 9.63 -8.26 -7.34
CA LEU A 41 9.64 -8.41 -8.78
C LEU A 41 9.94 -9.87 -9.12
N PRO A 42 8.95 -10.77 -8.95
CA PRO A 42 9.16 -12.17 -9.22
C PRO A 42 9.73 -12.38 -10.63
N ARG A 43 10.70 -13.29 -10.78
CA ARG A 43 11.45 -13.46 -12.03
C ARG A 43 10.56 -13.55 -13.28
N ARG A 44 9.41 -14.25 -13.20
CA ARG A 44 8.46 -14.39 -14.32
C ARG A 44 7.88 -13.07 -14.83
N MET A 45 7.87 -12.03 -13.99
CA MET A 45 7.34 -10.70 -14.29
C MET A 45 8.44 -9.71 -14.71
N LEU A 46 9.71 -10.08 -14.52
CA LEU A 46 10.86 -9.21 -14.73
C LEU A 46 10.82 -8.58 -16.13
N ALA A 47 10.67 -9.41 -17.16
CA ALA A 47 10.72 -8.95 -18.55
C ALA A 47 9.61 -7.95 -18.88
N ALA A 48 8.42 -8.13 -18.29
CA ALA A 48 7.26 -7.29 -18.55
C ALA A 48 7.26 -5.98 -17.77
N ARG A 49 8.04 -5.87 -16.68
CA ARG A 49 7.94 -4.73 -15.75
C ARG A 49 9.19 -3.91 -15.62
N ILE A 50 10.39 -4.47 -15.85
CA ILE A 50 11.63 -3.79 -15.48
C ILE A 50 11.78 -2.41 -16.14
N ALA A 51 11.44 -2.25 -17.42
CA ALA A 51 11.55 -0.95 -18.10
C ALA A 51 10.70 0.16 -17.47
N SER A 52 9.51 -0.17 -16.97
CA SER A 52 8.65 0.77 -16.23
C SER A 52 9.14 1.04 -14.80
N LEU A 53 9.79 0.06 -14.19
CA LEU A 53 10.25 0.11 -12.82
C LEU A 53 11.61 0.81 -12.70
N VAL A 54 12.50 0.63 -13.67
CA VAL A 54 13.85 1.21 -13.68
C VAL A 54 14.14 1.75 -15.10
N PRO A 55 13.60 2.92 -15.48
CA PRO A 55 13.77 3.46 -16.83
C PRO A 55 15.24 3.67 -17.23
N ARG A 56 16.08 4.11 -16.28
CA ARG A 56 17.51 4.32 -16.52
C ARG A 56 18.27 2.99 -16.40
N ARG A 57 18.76 2.47 -17.52
CA ARG A 57 19.46 1.16 -17.59
C ARG A 57 20.78 1.10 -16.81
N SER A 58 21.42 2.24 -16.55
CA SER A 58 22.64 2.33 -15.76
C SER A 58 22.41 2.40 -14.25
N THR A 59 21.15 2.34 -13.79
CA THR A 59 20.84 2.39 -12.36
C THR A 59 21.46 1.17 -11.65
N PRO A 60 22.10 1.34 -10.49
CA PRO A 60 22.50 0.24 -9.63
C PRO A 60 21.28 -0.61 -9.24
N ILE A 61 21.29 -1.90 -9.58
CA ILE A 61 20.24 -2.86 -9.26
C ILE A 61 20.86 -4.01 -8.47
N VAL A 62 20.35 -4.26 -7.27
CA VAL A 62 20.67 -5.47 -6.51
C VAL A 62 19.48 -6.42 -6.57
N LEU A 63 19.73 -7.63 -7.06
CA LEU A 63 18.76 -8.72 -7.11
C LEU A 63 19.08 -9.74 -6.02
N TYR A 64 18.07 -10.31 -5.38
CA TYR A 64 18.28 -11.46 -4.51
C TYR A 64 17.13 -12.45 -4.60
N ASP A 65 17.44 -13.69 -4.28
CA ASP A 65 16.50 -14.79 -4.11
C ASP A 65 16.68 -15.45 -2.73
N GLU A 66 16.32 -16.72 -2.59
CA GLU A 66 16.46 -17.39 -1.30
C GLU A 66 17.93 -17.59 -0.90
N GLY A 67 18.83 -17.70 -1.88
CA GLY A 67 20.19 -18.19 -1.72
C GLY A 67 20.31 -19.71 -1.87
N GLY A 68 21.54 -20.23 -1.73
CA GLY A 68 21.84 -21.65 -1.89
C GLY A 68 21.60 -22.13 -3.33
N PRO A 69 20.80 -23.19 -3.57
CA PRO A 69 20.60 -23.74 -4.90
C PRO A 69 19.63 -22.93 -5.78
N ASP A 70 18.98 -21.89 -5.25
CA ASP A 70 18.02 -21.08 -6.00
C ASP A 70 18.74 -20.25 -7.08
N PRO A 71 18.44 -20.43 -8.39
CA PRO A 71 19.15 -19.74 -9.45
C PRO A 71 18.46 -18.43 -9.88
N ARG A 72 17.33 -18.04 -9.26
CA ARG A 72 16.43 -17.02 -9.80
C ARG A 72 17.09 -15.64 -9.94
N ALA A 73 17.87 -15.19 -8.96
CA ALA A 73 18.54 -13.90 -8.98
C ALA A 73 19.61 -13.85 -10.08
N ARG A 74 20.40 -14.92 -10.22
CA ARG A 74 21.37 -15.06 -11.31
C ARG A 74 20.71 -15.06 -12.70
N LEU A 75 19.63 -15.82 -12.88
CA LEU A 75 18.87 -15.86 -14.13
C LEU A 75 18.17 -14.52 -14.43
N ALA A 76 17.72 -13.82 -13.39
CA ALA A 76 17.19 -12.47 -13.50
C ALA A 76 18.28 -11.48 -13.95
N ALA A 77 19.47 -11.52 -13.35
CA ALA A 77 20.61 -10.68 -13.73
C ALA A 77 21.02 -10.88 -15.20
N GLN A 78 21.11 -12.13 -15.67
CA GLN A 78 21.37 -12.44 -17.08
C GLN A 78 20.29 -11.90 -18.03
N THR A 79 19.03 -11.88 -17.57
CA THR A 79 17.92 -11.31 -18.35
C THR A 79 18.05 -9.79 -18.41
N LEU A 80 18.39 -9.13 -17.31
CA LEU A 80 18.61 -7.68 -17.29
C LEU A 80 19.82 -7.25 -18.12
N ALA A 81 20.92 -8.01 -18.09
CA ALA A 81 22.08 -7.75 -18.94
C ALA A 81 21.71 -7.78 -20.43
N ARG A 82 20.92 -8.78 -20.87
CA ARG A 82 20.40 -8.85 -22.25
C ARG A 82 19.48 -7.70 -22.62
N PHE A 83 18.84 -7.06 -21.63
CA PHE A 83 18.00 -5.88 -21.83
C PHE A 83 18.79 -4.56 -21.76
N GLY A 84 20.12 -4.65 -21.65
CA GLY A 84 21.04 -3.52 -21.64
C GLY A 84 21.22 -2.86 -20.27
N TYR A 85 20.77 -3.47 -19.18
CA TYR A 85 21.07 -2.97 -17.84
C TYR A 85 22.51 -3.26 -17.47
N THR A 86 23.26 -2.23 -17.08
CA THR A 86 24.71 -2.32 -16.87
C THR A 86 25.10 -2.38 -15.40
N GLY A 87 24.28 -1.86 -14.48
CA GLY A 87 24.56 -1.79 -13.05
C GLY A 87 23.99 -2.94 -12.22
N VAL A 88 23.94 -4.17 -12.75
CA VAL A 88 23.21 -5.28 -12.09
C VAL A 88 24.13 -6.18 -11.26
N ARG A 89 23.81 -6.31 -9.97
CA ARG A 89 24.49 -7.19 -9.01
C ARG A 89 23.53 -8.20 -8.38
N VAL A 90 24.05 -9.36 -7.98
CA VAL A 90 23.30 -10.36 -7.20
C VAL A 90 23.80 -10.36 -5.76
N LEU A 91 22.90 -10.30 -4.78
CA LEU A 91 23.27 -10.44 -3.36
C LEU A 91 23.83 -11.85 -3.10
N ASP A 92 25.09 -11.90 -2.68
CA ASP A 92 25.79 -13.16 -2.45
C ASP A 92 25.13 -13.97 -1.33
N GLY A 93 24.81 -15.22 -1.64
CA GLY A 93 24.04 -16.13 -0.78
C GLY A 93 22.61 -15.69 -0.43
N GLY A 94 22.07 -14.66 -1.09
CA GLY A 94 20.66 -14.28 -1.06
C GLY A 94 20.11 -13.93 0.33
N LEU A 95 18.80 -14.17 0.54
CA LEU A 95 18.14 -13.88 1.81
C LEU A 95 18.74 -14.70 2.97
N ARG A 96 19.15 -15.94 2.75
CA ARG A 96 19.76 -16.78 3.80
C ARG A 96 21.01 -16.15 4.40
N THR A 97 21.92 -15.65 3.56
CA THR A 97 23.13 -14.97 4.05
C THR A 97 22.79 -13.66 4.75
N TRP A 98 21.83 -12.89 4.24
CA TRP A 98 21.32 -11.69 4.92
C TRP A 98 20.88 -12.01 6.35
N LEU A 99 20.07 -13.06 6.54
CA LEU A 99 19.60 -13.51 7.85
C LEU A 99 20.71 -14.09 8.73
N ALA A 100 21.64 -14.86 8.16
CA ALA A 100 22.75 -15.45 8.89
C ALA A 100 23.69 -14.39 9.49
N GLN A 101 23.75 -13.19 8.90
CA GLN A 101 24.49 -12.05 9.42
C GLN A 101 23.72 -11.21 10.46
N GLY A 102 22.65 -11.77 11.04
CA GLY A 102 21.92 -11.19 12.15
C GLY A 102 20.85 -10.15 11.75
N GLU A 103 20.57 -9.98 10.46
CA GLU A 103 19.53 -9.06 10.01
C GLU A 103 18.14 -9.68 10.13
N ALA A 104 17.16 -8.88 10.55
CA ALA A 104 15.78 -9.35 10.70
C ALA A 104 15.02 -9.33 9.35
N PRO A 105 14.21 -10.36 9.04
CA PRO A 105 13.33 -10.32 7.88
C PRO A 105 12.10 -9.44 8.16
N CYS A 106 11.60 -8.83 7.11
CA CYS A 106 10.27 -8.21 7.08
C CYS A 106 9.21 -9.21 6.64
N ARG A 107 8.00 -9.11 7.18
CA ARG A 107 6.87 -9.96 6.81
C ARG A 107 5.69 -9.13 6.32
N GLY A 108 4.96 -9.68 5.36
CA GLY A 108 3.82 -9.02 4.71
C GLY A 108 4.23 -8.21 3.47
N SER A 109 3.32 -7.35 3.04
CA SER A 109 3.51 -6.42 1.91
C SER A 109 3.59 -4.98 2.41
N ASN A 110 4.23 -4.12 1.63
CA ASN A 110 4.24 -2.67 1.86
C ASN A 110 4.70 -2.31 3.28
N VAL A 111 5.70 -3.06 3.75
CA VAL A 111 6.22 -2.95 5.11
C VAL A 111 6.74 -1.55 5.40
N PRO A 112 7.48 -0.86 4.48
CA PRO A 112 7.89 0.52 4.71
C PRO A 112 6.71 1.46 4.98
N SER A 113 5.65 1.41 4.16
CA SER A 113 4.48 2.26 4.33
C SER A 113 3.68 1.94 5.60
N LYS A 114 3.58 0.66 5.96
CA LYS A 114 2.89 0.23 7.20
C LYS A 114 3.67 0.61 8.45
N TRP A 115 4.97 0.38 8.43
CA TRP A 115 5.88 0.78 9.50
C TRP A 115 5.81 2.29 9.71
N PHE A 116 5.90 3.08 8.63
CA PHE A 116 5.76 4.53 8.69
C PHE A 116 4.42 4.95 9.31
N GLY A 117 3.31 4.32 8.93
CA GLY A 117 2.01 4.60 9.55
C GLY A 117 1.99 4.36 11.06
N GLU A 118 2.59 3.26 11.55
CA GLU A 118 2.69 3.03 13.00
C GLU A 118 3.67 4.00 13.68
N THR A 119 4.75 4.44 13.00
CA THR A 119 5.63 5.51 13.49
C THR A 119 4.88 6.83 13.65
N VAL A 120 4.06 7.21 12.65
CA VAL A 120 3.21 8.41 12.73
C VAL A 120 2.22 8.28 13.89
N HIS A 121 1.55 7.13 14.03
CA HIS A 121 0.63 6.89 15.12
C HIS A 121 1.27 7.09 16.50
N ALA A 122 2.46 6.52 16.69
CA ALA A 122 3.20 6.63 17.95
C ALA A 122 3.71 8.07 18.19
N HIS A 123 4.20 8.75 17.15
CA HIS A 123 4.80 10.07 17.28
C HIS A 123 3.77 11.18 17.47
N ALA A 124 2.70 11.17 16.67
CA ALA A 124 1.63 12.17 16.72
C ALA A 124 0.58 11.86 17.80
N ALA A 125 0.70 10.72 18.49
CA ALA A 125 -0.32 10.19 19.39
C ALA A 125 -1.71 10.17 18.72
N THR A 126 -1.77 9.67 17.47
CA THR A 126 -2.98 9.74 16.64
C THR A 126 -4.19 9.18 17.39
N PRO A 127 -5.28 9.95 17.55
CA PRO A 127 -6.46 9.51 18.27
C PRO A 127 -7.06 8.25 17.64
N ALA A 128 -7.09 7.17 18.41
CA ALA A 128 -7.75 5.93 18.04
C ALA A 128 -9.14 5.86 18.68
N LEU A 129 -10.16 5.47 17.91
CA LEU A 129 -11.52 5.28 18.41
C LEU A 129 -11.84 3.79 18.52
N PRO A 130 -12.15 3.27 19.71
CA PRO A 130 -12.65 1.91 19.85
C PRO A 130 -13.97 1.70 19.12
N ILE A 131 -14.16 0.51 18.55
CA ILE A 131 -15.39 0.15 17.84
C ILE A 131 -16.62 0.28 18.74
N ALA A 132 -16.51 -0.16 20.00
CA ALA A 132 -17.59 -0.06 20.99
C ALA A 132 -18.04 1.39 21.22
N THR A 133 -17.10 2.36 21.22
CA THR A 133 -17.43 3.78 21.35
C THR A 133 -18.20 4.28 20.13
N LEU A 134 -17.77 3.92 18.91
CA LEU A 134 -18.52 4.26 17.70
C LEU A 134 -19.92 3.64 17.69
N GLN A 135 -20.07 2.41 18.19
CA GLN A 135 -21.39 1.78 18.32
C GLN A 135 -22.28 2.54 19.30
N ALA A 136 -21.75 2.88 20.48
CA ALA A 136 -22.49 3.66 21.47
C ALA A 136 -22.97 5.00 20.86
N TRP A 137 -22.10 5.72 20.13
CA TRP A 137 -22.50 6.96 19.44
C TRP A 137 -23.63 6.75 18.43
N ARG A 138 -23.66 5.60 17.75
CA ARG A 138 -24.72 5.26 16.79
C ARG A 138 -26.03 4.90 17.49
N GLU A 139 -25.96 4.22 18.62
CA GLU A 139 -27.12 3.82 19.41
C GLU A 139 -27.78 5.02 20.10
N THR A 140 -26.97 5.95 20.61
CA THR A 140 -27.47 7.19 21.25
C THR A 140 -27.83 8.29 20.26
N GLY A 141 -27.57 8.11 18.97
CA GLY A 141 -27.80 9.14 17.95
C GLY A 141 -26.88 10.36 18.08
N SER A 142 -25.70 10.21 18.70
CA SER A 142 -24.72 11.29 18.80
C SER A 142 -24.28 11.75 17.42
N ALA A 143 -24.18 13.05 17.17
CA ALA A 143 -23.73 13.58 15.89
C ALA A 143 -22.27 13.16 15.63
N HIS A 144 -22.01 12.50 14.50
CA HIS A 144 -20.67 12.11 14.06
C HIS A 144 -20.64 11.86 12.54
N ARG A 145 -19.44 11.86 11.97
CA ARG A 145 -19.21 11.53 10.54
C ARG A 145 -18.27 10.34 10.41
N ILE A 146 -18.67 9.34 9.62
CA ILE A 146 -17.81 8.20 9.28
C ILE A 146 -17.30 8.35 7.84
N CYS A 147 -15.98 8.31 7.67
CA CYS A 147 -15.31 8.46 6.37
C CYS A 147 -14.53 7.18 6.02
N ASP A 148 -14.85 6.57 4.89
CA ASP A 148 -14.07 5.47 4.31
C ASP A 148 -13.01 6.02 3.36
N ILE A 149 -11.74 5.83 3.71
CA ILE A 149 -10.63 6.43 2.97
C ILE A 149 -10.00 5.48 1.94
N ARG A 150 -10.60 4.30 1.74
CA ARG A 150 -10.11 3.28 0.82
C ARG A 150 -10.44 3.64 -0.63
N SER A 151 -10.07 2.79 -1.58
CA SER A 151 -10.48 2.99 -2.97
C SER A 151 -12.01 2.90 -3.13
N PRO A 152 -12.60 3.58 -4.14
CA PRO A 152 -14.02 3.44 -4.46
C PRO A 152 -14.47 1.98 -4.63
N GLU A 153 -13.58 1.12 -5.15
CA GLU A 153 -13.86 -0.31 -5.28
C GLU A 153 -13.93 -1.03 -3.93
N GLU A 154 -12.97 -0.78 -3.02
CA GLU A 154 -13.01 -1.34 -1.67
C GLU A 154 -14.25 -0.86 -0.90
N TYR A 155 -14.63 0.41 -1.06
CA TYR A 155 -15.84 1.01 -0.50
C TYR A 155 -17.11 0.32 -0.99
N GLY A 156 -17.24 0.11 -2.30
CA GLY A 156 -18.40 -0.53 -2.91
C GLY A 156 -18.54 -2.02 -2.57
N ARG A 157 -17.41 -2.72 -2.33
CA ARG A 157 -17.40 -4.14 -1.96
C ARG A 157 -17.98 -4.39 -0.57
N ALA A 158 -17.53 -3.64 0.43
CA ALA A 158 -18.04 -3.69 1.80
C ALA A 158 -17.52 -2.52 2.63
N ARG A 159 -18.36 -1.81 3.38
CA ARG A 159 -18.01 -0.64 4.22
C ARG A 159 -18.74 -0.65 5.56
N ILE A 160 -18.33 0.23 6.48
CA ILE A 160 -19.05 0.43 7.73
C ILE A 160 -20.39 1.10 7.42
N PRO A 161 -21.50 0.66 8.04
CA PRO A 161 -22.81 1.22 7.73
C PRO A 161 -22.88 2.73 7.97
N GLY A 162 -23.44 3.49 7.03
CA GLY A 162 -23.48 4.96 7.07
C GLY A 162 -22.16 5.68 6.73
N ALA A 163 -21.08 4.97 6.40
CA ALA A 163 -19.82 5.60 5.98
C ALA A 163 -19.93 6.26 4.60
N ALA A 164 -19.44 7.49 4.48
CA ALA A 164 -19.26 8.19 3.21
C ALA A 164 -17.85 8.01 2.68
N GLY A 165 -17.67 8.00 1.36
CA GLY A 165 -16.35 7.93 0.74
C GLY A 165 -15.56 9.24 0.92
N ALA A 166 -14.31 9.15 1.33
CA ALA A 166 -13.37 10.28 1.37
C ALA A 166 -11.98 9.75 0.96
N PHE A 167 -11.86 9.38 -0.31
CA PHE A 167 -10.89 8.39 -0.77
C PHE A 167 -9.43 8.89 -0.75
N GLY A 168 -8.72 8.59 0.34
CA GLY A 168 -7.31 8.91 0.50
C GLY A 168 -7.06 10.42 0.49
N SER A 169 -6.37 10.92 -0.54
CA SER A 169 -6.03 12.34 -0.65
C SER A 169 -7.23 13.24 -0.94
N ASP A 170 -8.39 12.69 -1.33
CA ASP A 170 -9.63 13.46 -1.50
C ASP A 170 -10.05 14.18 -0.20
N LEU A 171 -9.56 13.71 0.97
CA LEU A 171 -9.73 14.40 2.26
C LEU A 171 -9.30 15.87 2.22
N ALA A 172 -8.32 16.22 1.37
CA ALA A 172 -7.93 17.61 1.15
C ALA A 172 -9.12 18.50 0.79
N TRP A 173 -10.02 18.01 -0.07
CA TRP A 173 -11.21 18.74 -0.50
C TRP A 173 -12.28 18.86 0.58
N HIS A 174 -12.32 17.92 1.54
CA HIS A 174 -13.38 17.83 2.54
C HIS A 174 -13.03 18.46 3.88
N ALA A 175 -11.75 18.70 4.16
CA ALA A 175 -11.27 19.06 5.50
C ALA A 175 -11.94 20.31 6.08
N ASP A 176 -12.16 21.35 5.28
CA ASP A 176 -12.75 22.60 5.73
C ASP A 176 -14.26 22.49 5.99
N ASP A 177 -15.00 21.78 5.13
CA ASP A 177 -16.40 21.44 5.40
C ASP A 177 -16.55 20.57 6.67
N LEU A 178 -15.68 19.57 6.84
CA LEU A 178 -15.65 18.73 8.04
C LEU A 178 -15.33 19.55 9.29
N ARG A 179 -14.37 20.47 9.21
CA ARG A 179 -14.01 21.39 10.30
C ARG A 179 -15.18 22.30 10.68
N ARG A 180 -15.86 22.89 9.69
CA ARG A 180 -17.03 23.74 9.92
C ARG A 180 -18.23 23.00 10.49
N ALA A 181 -18.42 21.74 10.10
CA ALA A 181 -19.50 20.93 10.64
C ALA A 181 -19.35 20.69 12.16
N GLY A 182 -18.13 20.75 12.69
CA GLY A 182 -17.86 20.72 14.13
C GLY A 182 -18.22 19.41 14.84
N GLN A 183 -18.54 18.36 14.09
CA GLN A 183 -18.85 17.02 14.62
C GLN A 183 -17.62 16.10 14.58
N PRO A 184 -17.51 15.12 15.49
CA PRO A 184 -16.47 14.10 15.45
C PRO A 184 -16.37 13.42 14.10
N VAL A 185 -15.15 13.32 13.56
CA VAL A 185 -14.86 12.66 12.27
C VAL A 185 -14.10 11.36 12.51
N VAL A 186 -14.73 10.25 12.18
CA VAL A 186 -14.14 8.91 12.29
C VAL A 186 -13.71 8.44 10.91
N VAL A 187 -12.40 8.33 10.68
CA VAL A 187 -11.85 7.77 9.44
C VAL A 187 -11.54 6.29 9.62
N HIS A 188 -11.82 5.47 8.61
CA HIS A 188 -11.51 4.05 8.66
C HIS A 188 -10.94 3.52 7.35
N CYS A 189 -10.17 2.45 7.46
CA CYS A 189 -9.71 1.66 6.33
C CYS A 189 -10.06 0.19 6.54
N SER A 190 -9.32 -0.73 5.92
CA SER A 190 -9.51 -2.17 6.17
C SER A 190 -8.87 -2.61 7.48
N GLY A 191 -7.72 -2.03 7.81
CA GLY A 191 -6.98 -2.28 9.05
C GLY A 191 -6.65 -0.95 9.72
N ARG A 192 -5.37 -0.57 9.78
CA ARG A 192 -4.89 0.62 10.53
C ARG A 192 -4.18 1.68 9.69
N THR A 193 -3.24 1.28 8.84
CA THR A 193 -2.26 2.19 8.20
C THR A 193 -2.89 3.41 7.52
N ARG A 194 -3.84 3.20 6.62
CA ARG A 194 -4.42 4.32 5.86
C ARG A 194 -5.33 5.20 6.72
N SER A 195 -6.01 4.65 7.73
CA SER A 195 -6.85 5.45 8.63
C SER A 195 -6.01 6.31 9.57
N ILE A 196 -4.84 5.84 10.01
CA ILE A 196 -3.89 6.66 10.77
C ILE A 196 -3.44 7.87 9.92
N ILE A 197 -2.92 7.61 8.71
CA ILE A 197 -2.44 8.68 7.82
C ILE A 197 -3.57 9.66 7.46
N ALA A 198 -4.79 9.16 7.23
CA ALA A 198 -5.96 9.99 6.98
C ALA A 198 -6.35 10.85 8.19
N CYS A 199 -6.30 10.28 9.40
CA CYS A 199 -6.62 11.00 10.64
C CYS A 199 -5.64 12.15 10.85
N GLU A 200 -4.34 11.88 10.71
CA GLU A 200 -3.33 12.94 10.80
C GLU A 200 -3.42 13.94 9.66
N SER A 201 -3.80 13.53 8.45
CA SER A 201 -4.05 14.47 7.34
C SER A 201 -5.16 15.46 7.71
N LEU A 202 -6.25 14.98 8.31
CA LEU A 202 -7.35 15.83 8.76
C LEU A 202 -6.90 16.79 9.88
N ARG A 203 -6.11 16.31 10.83
CA ARG A 203 -5.56 17.13 11.94
C ARG A 203 -4.60 18.22 11.45
N LEU A 204 -3.70 17.89 10.53
CA LEU A 204 -2.82 18.85 9.86
C LEU A 204 -3.60 19.92 9.08
N LEU A 205 -4.78 19.57 8.58
CA LEU A 205 -5.69 20.49 7.88
C LEU A 205 -6.66 21.23 8.84
N GLY A 206 -6.53 21.02 10.15
CA GLY A 206 -7.24 21.74 11.21
C GLY A 206 -8.51 21.07 11.71
N VAL A 207 -8.85 19.86 11.27
CA VAL A 207 -9.95 19.07 11.85
C VAL A 207 -9.44 18.41 13.13
N GLN A 208 -9.64 19.08 14.26
CA GLN A 208 -9.10 18.65 15.54
C GLN A 208 -9.76 17.36 16.06
N ASP A 209 -11.07 17.26 15.89
CA ASP A 209 -11.90 16.17 16.37
C ASP A 209 -11.97 15.02 15.35
N ALA A 210 -10.80 14.49 15.00
CA ALA A 210 -10.62 13.40 14.05
C ALA A 210 -10.04 12.16 14.73
N TYR A 211 -10.58 11.00 14.41
CA TYR A 211 -10.18 9.71 14.99
C TYR A 211 -9.97 8.64 13.92
N ALA A 212 -8.92 7.83 14.07
CA ALA A 212 -8.76 6.59 13.34
C ALA A 212 -9.55 5.48 14.03
N LEU A 213 -10.53 4.87 13.33
CA LEU A 213 -11.25 3.73 13.87
C LEU A 213 -10.30 2.54 14.06
N GLU A 214 -10.31 1.96 15.26
CA GLU A 214 -9.46 0.82 15.59
C GLU A 214 -9.73 -0.37 14.67
N ASN A 215 -8.67 -0.81 13.98
CA ASN A 215 -8.67 -1.99 13.10
C ASN A 215 -9.67 -1.95 11.92
N GLY A 216 -10.31 -0.81 11.66
CA GLY A 216 -11.15 -0.56 10.50
C GLY A 216 -12.23 -1.63 10.25
N THR A 217 -12.51 -1.94 8.98
CA THR A 217 -13.53 -2.95 8.63
C THR A 217 -13.20 -4.37 9.10
N MET A 218 -11.90 -4.68 9.30
CA MET A 218 -11.50 -5.99 9.86
C MET A 218 -11.90 -6.08 11.33
N GLY A 219 -11.60 -5.05 12.12
CA GLY A 219 -12.05 -4.96 13.51
C GLY A 219 -13.58 -5.02 13.60
N TRP A 220 -14.28 -4.26 12.75
CA TRP A 220 -15.75 -4.24 12.70
C TRP A 220 -16.33 -5.64 12.52
N ARG A 221 -15.76 -6.43 11.59
CA ARG A 221 -16.19 -7.81 11.37
C ARG A 221 -15.82 -8.74 12.54
N LEU A 222 -14.64 -8.58 13.13
CA LEU A 222 -14.21 -9.36 14.29
C LEU A 222 -15.09 -9.11 15.52
N ALA A 223 -15.68 -7.92 15.63
CA ALA A 223 -16.70 -7.58 16.61
C ALA A 223 -18.10 -8.17 16.29
N GLY A 224 -18.22 -8.99 15.24
CA GLY A 224 -19.49 -9.60 14.83
C GLY A 224 -20.45 -8.65 14.08
N LEU A 225 -19.99 -7.46 13.70
CA LEU A 225 -20.84 -6.42 13.11
C LEU A 225 -20.91 -6.55 11.59
N ALA A 226 -22.09 -6.29 11.05
CA ALA A 226 -22.35 -6.34 9.62
C ALA A 226 -21.75 -5.13 8.89
N LEU A 227 -21.22 -5.38 7.69
CA LEU A 227 -20.77 -4.34 6.74
C LEU A 227 -21.85 -4.15 5.66
N GLU A 228 -22.08 -2.90 5.27
CA GLU A 228 -22.91 -2.56 4.11
C GLU A 228 -22.18 -2.89 2.81
N ARG A 229 -22.91 -3.26 1.76
CA ARG A 229 -22.38 -3.56 0.41
C ARG A 229 -23.11 -2.74 -0.66
N GLY A 230 -22.55 -2.71 -1.87
CA GLY A 230 -23.11 -1.95 -2.99
C GLY A 230 -22.51 -0.55 -3.09
N PRO A 231 -22.93 0.26 -4.08
CA PRO A 231 -22.24 1.49 -4.47
C PRO A 231 -22.13 2.54 -3.36
N GLY A 232 -23.03 2.52 -2.36
CA GLY A 232 -23.07 3.50 -1.28
C GLY A 232 -23.50 4.88 -1.72
N SER A 233 -23.30 5.88 -0.86
CA SER A 233 -23.57 7.30 -1.17
C SER A 233 -22.49 7.94 -2.05
N GLY A 234 -21.41 7.20 -2.34
CA GLY A 234 -20.27 7.70 -3.10
C GLY A 234 -19.33 8.55 -2.25
N SER A 235 -18.57 9.42 -2.92
CA SER A 235 -17.68 10.37 -2.25
C SER A 235 -18.49 11.45 -1.55
N LEU A 236 -17.99 11.96 -0.42
CA LEU A 236 -18.47 13.17 0.21
C LEU A 236 -18.50 14.31 -0.82
N ALA A 237 -19.55 15.12 -0.76
CA ALA A 237 -19.57 16.38 -1.48
C ALA A 237 -18.61 17.36 -0.80
N ALA A 238 -17.82 18.09 -1.59
CA ALA A 238 -17.00 19.20 -1.12
C ALA A 238 -17.51 20.50 -1.72
N SER A 239 -17.77 21.50 -0.87
CA SER A 239 -18.07 22.86 -1.32
C SER A 239 -16.89 23.44 -2.10
N ALA A 240 -17.17 24.36 -3.03
CA ALA A 240 -16.11 25.05 -3.76
C ALA A 240 -15.16 25.83 -2.82
N ALA A 241 -15.69 26.35 -1.70
CA ALA A 241 -14.89 26.98 -0.66
C ALA A 241 -13.93 25.99 0.01
N SER A 242 -14.43 24.80 0.39
CA SER A 242 -13.61 23.75 1.01
C SER A 242 -12.53 23.22 0.09
N ARG A 243 -12.81 23.08 -1.21
CA ARG A 243 -11.78 22.72 -2.21
C ARG A 243 -10.64 23.75 -2.27
N ARG A 244 -10.98 25.05 -2.33
CA ARG A 244 -9.98 26.13 -2.34
C ARG A 244 -9.19 26.21 -1.02
N ASP A 245 -9.84 26.00 0.12
CA ASP A 245 -9.16 25.93 1.43
C ASP A 245 -8.18 24.75 1.49
N GLY A 246 -8.66 23.59 1.07
CA GLY A 246 -7.89 22.36 0.94
C GLY A 246 -6.62 22.54 0.13
N ALA A 247 -6.75 23.02 -1.12
CA ALA A 247 -5.62 23.28 -2.01
C ALA A 247 -4.59 24.21 -1.36
N ARG A 248 -5.04 25.35 -0.81
CA ARG A 248 -4.14 26.33 -0.17
C ARG A 248 -3.37 25.72 1.01
N ARG A 249 -4.05 24.97 1.87
CA ARG A 249 -3.45 24.36 3.07
C ARG A 249 -2.50 23.23 2.72
N THR A 250 -2.89 22.33 1.82
CA THR A 250 -2.02 21.20 1.44
C THR A 250 -0.80 21.69 0.67
N GLN A 251 -0.92 22.69 -0.20
CA GLN A 251 0.23 23.33 -0.84
C GLN A 251 1.18 23.97 0.18
N ALA A 252 0.65 24.64 1.22
CA ALA A 252 1.48 25.20 2.28
C ALA A 252 2.22 24.11 3.07
N LEU A 253 1.54 23.00 3.42
CA LEU A 253 2.15 21.84 4.06
C LEU A 253 3.24 21.21 3.18
N ALA A 254 2.96 21.04 1.88
CA ALA A 254 3.90 20.47 0.93
C ALA A 254 5.16 21.35 0.78
N ARG A 255 4.99 22.68 0.64
CA ARG A 255 6.12 23.62 0.61
C ARG A 255 6.95 23.57 1.88
N ALA A 256 6.33 23.53 3.04
CA ALA A 256 7.03 23.42 4.33
C ALA A 256 7.82 22.11 4.45
N ALA A 257 7.33 21.02 3.86
CA ALA A 257 8.02 19.72 3.80
C ALA A 257 9.08 19.62 2.68
N GLY A 258 9.31 20.70 1.92
CA GLY A 258 10.28 20.74 0.82
C GLY A 258 9.82 19.96 -0.42
N VAL A 259 8.51 19.83 -0.65
CA VAL A 259 7.98 19.38 -1.95
C VAL A 259 8.19 20.50 -2.96
N ALA A 260 8.87 20.18 -4.07
CA ALA A 260 9.10 21.15 -5.13
C ALA A 260 7.84 21.36 -6.00
N SER A 261 7.76 22.50 -6.69
CA SER A 261 6.82 22.72 -7.78
C SER A 261 7.54 22.57 -9.11
N VAL A 262 6.92 21.96 -10.11
CA VAL A 262 7.49 21.81 -11.46
C VAL A 262 6.51 22.30 -12.52
N GLU A 263 6.99 23.16 -13.41
CA GLU A 263 6.21 23.66 -14.55
C GLU A 263 6.07 22.62 -15.66
N ALA A 264 4.99 22.71 -16.45
CA ALA A 264 4.68 21.75 -17.51
C ALA A 264 5.84 21.55 -18.50
N ALA A 265 6.49 22.64 -18.95
CA ALA A 265 7.61 22.55 -19.89
C ALA A 265 8.84 21.83 -19.32
N MET A 266 9.11 22.01 -18.02
CA MET A 266 10.20 21.31 -17.35
C MET A 266 9.88 19.82 -17.21
N LEU A 267 8.63 19.47 -16.84
CA LEU A 267 8.19 18.09 -16.76
C LEU A 267 8.25 17.40 -18.13
N ALA A 268 7.85 18.08 -19.21
CA ALA A 268 7.96 17.55 -20.57
C ALA A 268 9.41 17.18 -20.92
N ARG A 269 10.37 18.06 -20.64
CA ARG A 269 11.81 17.75 -20.82
C ARG A 269 12.26 16.55 -20.00
N TRP A 270 11.81 16.42 -18.75
CA TRP A 270 12.15 15.26 -17.93
C TRP A 270 11.54 13.96 -18.44
N LEU A 271 10.34 14.00 -19.04
CA LEU A 271 9.73 12.86 -19.71
C LEU A 271 10.59 12.42 -20.91
N ASP A 272 11.06 13.35 -21.73
CA ASP A 272 11.96 13.04 -22.86
C ASP A 272 13.28 12.40 -22.37
N GLU A 273 13.84 12.89 -21.27
CA GLU A 273 15.03 12.30 -20.63
C GLU A 273 14.79 10.89 -20.10
N ARG A 274 13.63 10.66 -19.47
CA ARG A 274 13.21 9.33 -19.00
C ARG A 274 13.05 8.37 -20.16
N ASP A 275 12.38 8.78 -21.22
CA ASP A 275 12.05 7.93 -22.37
C ASP A 275 13.30 7.60 -23.20
N ALA A 276 14.28 8.50 -23.18
CA ALA A 276 15.64 8.22 -23.68
C ALA A 276 16.49 7.36 -22.71
N GLY A 277 15.95 6.95 -21.56
CA GLY A 277 16.63 6.09 -20.58
C GLY A 277 17.73 6.79 -19.78
N ARG A 278 17.72 8.13 -19.69
CA ARG A 278 18.74 8.93 -19.00
C ARG A 278 18.45 9.15 -17.52
N THR A 279 17.17 9.19 -17.13
CA THR A 279 16.74 9.49 -15.75
C THR A 279 15.73 8.47 -15.22
N ASN A 280 15.68 8.31 -13.90
CA ASN A 280 14.58 7.62 -13.23
C ASN A 280 13.54 8.65 -12.78
N LEU A 281 12.50 8.81 -13.59
CA LEU A 281 11.36 9.68 -13.31
C LEU A 281 10.08 8.86 -13.17
N TYR A 282 9.38 9.04 -12.06
CA TYR A 282 8.04 8.51 -11.85
C TYR A 282 7.04 9.66 -11.82
N VAL A 283 6.12 9.66 -12.78
CA VAL A 283 4.97 10.56 -12.76
C VAL A 283 3.77 9.78 -12.23
N LEU A 284 3.22 10.20 -11.11
CA LEU A 284 2.08 9.56 -10.46
C LEU A 284 0.86 10.45 -10.60
N ASP A 285 -0.16 9.96 -11.32
CA ASP A 285 -1.48 10.59 -11.30
C ASP A 285 -2.19 10.09 -10.04
N ILE A 286 -2.35 10.99 -9.07
CA ILE A 286 -2.85 10.65 -7.73
C ILE A 286 -4.37 10.79 -7.61
N ARG A 287 -5.05 11.09 -8.72
CA ARG A 287 -6.51 11.18 -8.79
C ARG A 287 -7.13 9.78 -8.76
N GLN A 288 -8.46 9.72 -8.72
CA GLN A 288 -9.15 8.44 -8.81
C GLN A 288 -8.97 7.82 -10.21
N VAL A 289 -8.98 6.49 -10.28
CA VAL A 289 -8.75 5.75 -11.53
C VAL A 289 -9.76 6.12 -12.63
N ALA A 290 -10.98 6.53 -12.25
CA ALA A 290 -11.98 7.00 -13.20
C ALA A 290 -11.56 8.33 -13.86
N GLU A 291 -11.01 9.28 -13.09
CA GLU A 291 -10.51 10.57 -13.57
C GLU A 291 -9.30 10.36 -14.50
N TYR A 292 -8.37 9.49 -14.11
CA TYR A 292 -7.23 9.10 -14.96
C TYR A 292 -7.71 8.58 -16.33
N ARG A 293 -8.68 7.64 -16.34
CA ARG A 293 -9.19 7.06 -17.59
C ARG A 293 -9.84 8.09 -18.50
N ALA A 294 -10.48 9.11 -17.93
CA ALA A 294 -11.13 10.19 -18.67
C ALA A 294 -10.12 11.08 -19.39
N GLY A 295 -8.94 11.31 -18.79
CA GLY A 295 -7.82 12.01 -19.43
C GLY A 295 -6.68 12.19 -18.44
N HIS A 296 -5.44 11.88 -18.82
CA HIS A 296 -4.28 11.88 -17.93
C HIS A 296 -3.00 12.34 -18.66
N LEU A 297 -1.96 12.66 -17.88
CA LEU A 297 -0.64 12.98 -18.43
C LEU A 297 -0.01 11.72 -19.08
N PRO A 298 0.43 11.76 -20.35
CA PRO A 298 1.04 10.60 -21.01
C PRO A 298 2.25 10.03 -20.25
N GLY A 299 2.26 8.71 -20.06
CA GLY A 299 3.33 8.04 -19.30
C GLY A 299 3.25 8.22 -17.78
N ALA A 300 2.17 8.81 -17.25
CA ALA A 300 1.87 8.79 -15.82
C ALA A 300 1.30 7.43 -15.37
N ILE A 301 1.62 7.04 -14.14
CA ILE A 301 1.11 5.85 -13.47
C ILE A 301 -0.13 6.24 -12.67
N ALA A 302 -1.27 5.60 -12.95
CA ALA A 302 -2.48 5.78 -12.16
C ALA A 302 -2.32 5.18 -10.76
N LEU A 303 -2.13 6.03 -9.75
CA LEU A 303 -1.90 5.60 -8.38
C LEU A 303 -2.57 6.58 -7.41
N PRO A 304 -3.88 6.41 -7.13
CA PRO A 304 -4.64 7.31 -6.25
C PRO A 304 -3.89 7.61 -4.95
N GLY A 305 -3.90 8.86 -4.48
CA GLY A 305 -2.92 9.35 -3.50
C GLY A 305 -2.79 8.52 -2.21
N GLY A 306 -3.90 8.03 -1.66
CA GLY A 306 -3.85 7.14 -0.50
C GLY A 306 -3.14 5.80 -0.77
N LEU A 307 -3.22 5.28 -1.99
CA LEU A 307 -2.48 4.11 -2.45
C LEU A 307 -1.02 4.44 -2.77
N ALA A 308 -0.72 5.67 -3.24
CA ALA A 308 0.65 6.11 -3.47
C ALA A 308 1.47 6.08 -2.18
N VAL A 309 0.90 6.55 -1.06
CA VAL A 309 1.51 6.48 0.27
C VAL A 309 1.53 5.03 0.79
N GLN A 310 0.47 4.25 0.57
CA GLN A 310 0.37 2.89 1.09
C GLN A 310 1.26 1.87 0.36
N ARG A 311 1.56 2.07 -0.93
CA ARG A 311 2.21 1.08 -1.79
C ARG A 311 3.49 1.61 -2.46
N THR A 312 4.16 2.55 -1.81
CA THR A 312 5.40 3.20 -2.27
C THR A 312 6.42 2.20 -2.84
N ASP A 313 6.70 1.13 -2.09
CA ASP A 313 7.68 0.09 -2.43
C ASP A 313 7.31 -0.80 -3.63
N GLU A 314 6.06 -0.75 -4.10
CA GLU A 314 5.62 -1.51 -5.28
C GLU A 314 5.79 -0.74 -6.59
N PHE A 315 5.75 0.60 -6.53
CA PHE A 315 5.73 1.48 -7.70
C PHE A 315 6.96 2.40 -7.80
N LEU A 316 7.66 2.64 -6.69
CA LEU A 316 8.85 3.48 -6.61
C LEU A 316 10.05 2.64 -6.16
N PRO A 317 10.51 1.67 -6.97
CA PRO A 317 11.57 0.73 -6.60
C PRO A 317 12.96 1.38 -6.57
N VAL A 318 13.20 2.40 -7.39
CA VAL A 318 14.47 3.14 -7.39
C VAL A 318 14.41 4.15 -6.24
N ARG A 319 15.25 3.90 -5.23
CA ARG A 319 15.47 4.81 -4.12
C ARG A 319 16.00 6.14 -4.63
N ALA A 320 15.65 7.20 -3.92
CA ALA A 320 16.00 8.56 -4.26
C ALA A 320 15.52 9.10 -5.62
N ALA A 321 14.88 8.31 -6.50
CA ALA A 321 14.44 8.76 -7.83
C ALA A 321 13.53 10.00 -7.80
N GLN A 322 13.46 10.71 -8.92
CA GLN A 322 12.57 11.86 -9.07
C GLN A 322 11.10 11.37 -9.16
N VAL A 323 10.24 11.92 -8.30
CA VAL A 323 8.81 11.67 -8.31
C VAL A 323 8.06 12.96 -8.56
N VAL A 324 7.13 12.94 -9.51
CA VAL A 324 6.23 14.07 -9.81
C VAL A 324 4.80 13.61 -9.62
N LEU A 325 4.05 14.33 -8.78
CA LEU A 325 2.66 14.05 -8.48
C LEU A 325 1.76 14.97 -9.30
N VAL A 326 0.68 14.40 -9.84
CA VAL A 326 -0.22 15.09 -10.75
C VAL A 326 -1.67 14.91 -10.29
N ASP A 327 -2.39 16.01 -10.21
CA ASP A 327 -3.85 16.09 -10.14
C ASP A 327 -4.35 17.29 -10.94
N ASP A 328 -5.58 17.74 -10.67
CA ASP A 328 -6.21 18.84 -11.40
C ASP A 328 -6.02 20.20 -10.72
N ASP A 329 -5.89 20.23 -9.39
CA ASP A 329 -5.97 21.44 -8.57
C ASP A 329 -4.89 21.53 -7.47
N GLU A 330 -3.87 20.68 -7.55
CA GLU A 330 -2.75 20.51 -6.62
C GLU A 330 -3.12 20.07 -5.20
N ALA A 331 -4.41 20.01 -4.84
CA ALA A 331 -4.83 19.78 -3.47
C ALA A 331 -4.44 18.38 -3.00
N ARG A 332 -4.72 17.37 -3.83
CA ARG A 332 -4.50 15.95 -3.52
C ARG A 332 -3.02 15.60 -3.71
N ALA A 333 -2.37 16.21 -4.71
CA ALA A 333 -0.97 15.99 -5.05
C ALA A 333 -0.05 16.58 -3.98
N ALA A 334 -0.34 17.78 -3.49
CA ALA A 334 0.40 18.38 -2.39
C ALA A 334 0.28 17.55 -1.10
N LEU A 335 -0.92 17.04 -0.75
CA LEU A 335 -1.10 16.19 0.43
C LEU A 335 -0.33 14.86 0.32
N ALA A 336 -0.40 14.20 -0.84
CA ALA A 336 0.40 12.99 -1.08
C ALA A 336 1.91 13.30 -1.06
N GLY A 337 2.31 14.46 -1.60
CA GLY A 337 3.70 14.92 -1.62
C GLY A 337 4.27 15.14 -0.22
N TYR A 338 3.50 15.78 0.66
CA TYR A 338 3.84 15.92 2.08
C TYR A 338 4.16 14.56 2.73
N TRP A 339 3.28 13.57 2.55
CA TRP A 339 3.49 12.25 3.14
C TRP A 339 4.66 11.49 2.52
N LEU A 340 4.87 11.58 1.20
CA LEU A 340 6.03 10.96 0.57
C LEU A 340 7.35 11.59 1.03
N ARG A 341 7.39 12.90 1.26
CA ARG A 341 8.53 13.59 1.90
C ARG A 341 8.74 13.14 3.33
N ALA A 342 7.68 13.03 4.13
CA ALA A 342 7.75 12.54 5.51
C ALA A 342 8.18 11.07 5.58
N MET A 343 7.87 10.26 4.55
CA MET A 343 8.41 8.92 4.36
C MET A 343 9.89 8.93 3.92
N GLY A 344 10.54 10.07 3.74
CA GLY A 344 11.96 10.15 3.39
C GLY A 344 12.26 10.04 1.90
N LEU A 345 11.29 10.24 1.00
CA LEU A 345 11.59 10.36 -0.44
C LEU A 345 12.25 11.72 -0.69
N PRO A 346 13.51 11.77 -1.18
CA PRO A 346 14.29 12.99 -1.21
C PRO A 346 13.88 13.96 -2.34
N ARG A 347 13.27 13.45 -3.42
CA ARG A 347 12.95 14.23 -4.62
C ARG A 347 11.49 14.04 -5.02
N VAL A 348 10.62 14.83 -4.39
CA VAL A 348 9.18 14.84 -4.67
C VAL A 348 8.78 16.23 -5.15
N ALA A 349 8.07 16.28 -6.27
CA ALA A 349 7.51 17.51 -6.82
C ALA A 349 6.02 17.35 -7.15
N VAL A 350 5.31 18.47 -7.26
CA VAL A 350 3.93 18.57 -7.76
C VAL A 350 3.95 19.35 -9.07
N LEU A 351 3.16 18.91 -10.05
CA LEU A 351 2.96 19.66 -11.29
C LEU A 351 2.18 20.96 -11.00
N ALA A 352 2.83 22.10 -11.22
CA ALA A 352 2.25 23.42 -11.04
C ALA A 352 1.00 23.58 -11.93
N GLY A 353 -0.12 24.00 -11.33
CA GLY A 353 -1.40 24.19 -12.00
C GLY A 353 -2.06 22.90 -12.53
N GLY A 354 -1.54 21.72 -12.18
CA GLY A 354 -2.11 20.41 -12.50
C GLY A 354 -2.26 20.14 -14.01
N LEU A 355 -3.15 19.20 -14.34
CA LEU A 355 -3.50 18.89 -15.74
C LEU A 355 -4.04 20.08 -16.55
N PRO A 356 -4.82 21.02 -15.98
CA PRO A 356 -5.22 22.22 -16.71
C PRO A 356 -4.02 23.02 -17.24
N ALA A 357 -2.98 23.24 -16.43
CA ALA A 357 -1.78 23.95 -16.86
C ALA A 357 -0.97 23.16 -17.90
N TRP A 358 -0.89 21.83 -17.75
CA TRP A 358 -0.28 20.96 -18.77
C TRP A 358 -0.94 21.12 -20.14
N ASN A 359 -2.28 21.08 -20.18
CA ASN A 359 -3.05 21.22 -21.41
C ASN A 359 -2.96 22.66 -21.96
N ALA A 360 -2.99 23.67 -21.11
CA ALA A 360 -2.84 25.08 -21.51
C ALA A 360 -1.46 25.39 -22.10
N ALA A 361 -0.42 24.66 -21.67
CA ALA A 361 0.92 24.74 -22.24
C ALA A 361 1.07 24.00 -23.58
N GLY A 362 -0.02 23.45 -24.14
CA GLY A 362 -0.06 22.80 -25.45
C GLY A 362 0.32 21.31 -25.44
N TYR A 363 0.51 20.70 -24.27
CA TYR A 363 0.81 19.27 -24.17
C TYR A 363 -0.47 18.43 -24.13
N ALA A 364 -0.53 17.40 -24.98
CA ALA A 364 -1.69 16.53 -25.08
C ALA A 364 -1.90 15.67 -23.82
N LEU A 365 -3.16 15.35 -23.54
CA LEU A 365 -3.55 14.32 -22.58
C LEU A 365 -3.69 12.97 -23.29
N GLY A 366 -3.33 11.90 -22.57
CA GLY A 366 -3.64 10.54 -22.95
C GLY A 366 -5.02 10.11 -22.43
N HIS A 367 -5.59 9.06 -23.03
CA HIS A 367 -6.85 8.47 -22.62
C HIS A 367 -6.74 6.94 -22.56
N GLY A 368 -7.64 6.29 -21.82
CA GLY A 368 -7.77 4.84 -21.84
C GLY A 368 -7.21 4.12 -20.61
N LEU A 369 -6.91 2.82 -20.77
CA LEU A 369 -6.63 1.94 -19.64
C LEU A 369 -5.25 2.27 -19.03
N PRO A 370 -5.17 2.36 -17.70
CA PRO A 370 -3.90 2.62 -17.03
C PRO A 370 -2.90 1.49 -17.31
N THR A 371 -1.62 1.86 -17.45
CA THR A 371 -0.46 0.97 -17.32
C THR A 371 -0.35 0.49 -15.87
N MET A 372 -1.35 -0.29 -15.43
CA MET A 372 -1.36 -0.91 -14.11
C MET A 372 -0.50 -2.17 -14.14
N PRO A 373 0.34 -2.42 -13.13
CA PRO A 373 0.86 -3.75 -12.86
C PRO A 373 -0.32 -4.71 -12.67
N THR A 374 -0.19 -5.88 -13.29
CA THR A 374 -1.18 -6.96 -13.48
C THR A 374 -2.06 -7.37 -12.29
N ARG A 375 -1.81 -6.92 -11.05
CA ARG A 375 -2.68 -7.21 -9.89
C ARG A 375 -4.08 -6.59 -9.98
N TRP A 376 -4.26 -5.56 -10.81
CA TRP A 376 -5.59 -4.97 -11.08
C TRP A 376 -6.37 -5.66 -12.20
N ARG A 377 -5.83 -6.68 -12.86
CA ARG A 377 -6.67 -7.57 -13.67
C ARG A 377 -7.55 -8.35 -12.71
N HIS A 378 -8.78 -7.89 -12.51
CA HIS A 378 -9.82 -8.65 -11.86
C HIS A 378 -9.79 -10.08 -12.41
N GLY A 379 -9.77 -11.05 -11.51
CA GLY A 379 -10.25 -12.38 -11.81
C GLY A 379 -11.73 -12.29 -12.18
N ARG A 380 -12.06 -11.81 -13.38
CA ARG A 380 -13.19 -12.35 -14.13
C ARG A 380 -12.70 -13.69 -14.65
N ALA A 381 -12.61 -14.68 -13.76
CA ALA A 381 -12.92 -16.02 -14.20
C ALA A 381 -14.37 -15.90 -14.69
N ARG A 382 -14.57 -15.74 -16.00
CA ARG A 382 -15.84 -16.09 -16.60
C ARG A 382 -16.06 -17.52 -16.16
N ARG A 383 -17.01 -17.75 -15.26
CA ARG A 383 -17.64 -19.06 -15.14
C ARG A 383 -18.31 -19.28 -16.49
N THR A 384 -17.56 -19.77 -17.46
CA THR A 384 -18.13 -20.51 -18.57
C THR A 384 -18.70 -21.76 -17.92
N THR A 385 -19.98 -21.67 -17.54
CA THR A 385 -20.81 -22.86 -17.38
C THR A 385 -20.75 -23.57 -18.73
N CYS A 386 -19.88 -24.57 -18.81
CA CYS A 386 -19.87 -25.52 -19.89
C CYS A 386 -21.15 -26.33 -19.72
N THR A 387 -22.25 -25.85 -20.29
CA THR A 387 -23.45 -26.65 -20.54
C THR A 387 -23.11 -27.64 -21.66
N LYS A 388 -22.35 -28.69 -21.32
CA LYS A 388 -22.33 -29.88 -22.14
C LYS A 388 -23.71 -30.51 -22.06
N ARG A 389 -24.48 -30.28 -23.13
CA ARG A 389 -25.66 -31.06 -23.49
C ARG A 389 -25.33 -32.54 -23.33
N ALA A 390 -26.01 -33.20 -22.38
CA ALA A 390 -26.11 -34.65 -22.36
C ALA A 390 -26.84 -35.07 -23.64
N ARG A 391 -26.13 -35.74 -24.55
CA ARG A 391 -26.78 -36.63 -25.52
C ARG A 391 -26.64 -38.05 -24.96
N ALA A 392 -27.79 -38.67 -24.81
CA ALA A 392 -27.96 -40.06 -24.44
C ALA A 392 -27.30 -40.98 -25.48
N CYS A 393 -26.58 -41.99 -24.99
CA CYS A 393 -26.54 -43.30 -25.61
C CYS A 393 -26.34 -44.34 -24.51
N SER A 394 -27.28 -45.26 -24.46
CA SER A 394 -27.43 -46.40 -23.57
C SER A 394 -26.32 -47.43 -23.70
N ALA A 395 -25.84 -47.96 -22.57
CA ALA A 395 -25.61 -49.40 -22.40
C ALA A 395 -25.42 -49.72 -20.91
N SER A 396 -26.16 -50.73 -20.47
CA SER A 396 -26.19 -51.40 -19.17
C SER A 396 -24.81 -51.84 -18.68
N THR A 397 -24.59 -51.85 -17.36
CA THR A 397 -24.36 -53.07 -16.56
C THR A 397 -24.42 -52.69 -15.06
N SER A 398 -25.22 -53.41 -14.29
CA SER A 398 -25.39 -53.29 -12.84
C SER A 398 -24.15 -53.73 -12.06
N ILE A 399 -23.90 -53.17 -10.87
CA ILE A 399 -23.53 -53.91 -9.65
C ILE A 399 -23.73 -53.01 -8.41
N ARG A 400 -24.25 -53.63 -7.36
CA ARG A 400 -24.81 -53.06 -6.12
C ARG A 400 -23.74 -52.42 -5.21
N ARG A 401 -24.13 -51.36 -4.49
CA ARG A 401 -23.39 -50.78 -3.35
C ARG A 401 -23.72 -51.53 -2.05
N PRO A 402 -22.74 -51.88 -1.19
CA PRO A 402 -23.01 -52.17 0.21
C PRO A 402 -22.83 -50.92 1.09
N ALA A 403 -23.71 -50.79 2.07
CA ALA A 403 -23.66 -49.80 3.14
C ALA A 403 -22.67 -50.24 4.24
N PHE A 404 -21.93 -49.29 4.82
CA PHE A 404 -21.09 -49.52 5.99
C PHE A 404 -21.56 -48.63 7.15
N SER A 405 -21.80 -49.27 8.30
CA SER A 405 -22.00 -48.67 9.62
C SER A 405 -20.75 -48.94 10.47
N PRO A 406 -20.40 -48.10 11.48
CA PRO A 406 -19.09 -48.10 12.10
C PRO A 406 -19.00 -49.03 13.31
N ALA A 407 -17.87 -49.72 13.47
CA ALA A 407 -17.50 -50.45 14.68
C ALA A 407 -16.20 -49.87 15.28
N ALA A 408 -16.18 -49.79 16.61
CA ALA A 408 -15.12 -49.24 17.46
C ALA A 408 -13.82 -50.08 17.45
N PRO A 409 -12.73 -49.54 18.03
CA PRO A 409 -11.87 -50.38 18.85
C PRO A 409 -11.52 -49.79 20.23
N THR A 410 -11.69 -50.69 21.19
CA THR A 410 -11.05 -50.93 22.49
C THR A 410 -9.74 -50.17 22.86
N ARG A 411 -9.67 -49.77 24.14
CA ARG A 411 -8.44 -49.52 24.91
C ARG A 411 -8.16 -50.72 25.83
N PRO A 412 -6.91 -50.89 26.28
CA PRO A 412 -6.67 -51.29 27.67
C PRO A 412 -5.64 -50.39 28.41
N ASN A 413 -6.13 -49.85 29.52
CA ASN A 413 -5.59 -49.74 30.90
C ASN A 413 -4.10 -49.55 31.25
N GLY A 414 -3.93 -48.64 32.23
CA GLY A 414 -2.80 -48.51 33.16
C GLY A 414 -2.54 -47.04 33.56
N CYS A 415 -3.46 -46.32 34.23
CA CYS A 415 -3.81 -46.31 35.66
C CYS A 415 -2.73 -45.74 36.61
N ARG A 416 -2.97 -44.52 37.15
CA ARG A 416 -2.99 -44.10 38.59
C ARG A 416 -2.90 -42.56 38.69
N SER A 417 -4.02 -41.90 39.00
CA SER A 417 -4.38 -41.25 40.29
C SER A 417 -3.46 -40.10 40.68
N ALA A 418 -3.92 -38.86 40.93
CA ALA A 418 -4.88 -38.52 41.97
C ALA A 418 -5.63 -37.19 41.72
N ALA A 419 -6.81 -37.10 42.30
CA ALA A 419 -7.69 -35.94 42.37
C ALA A 419 -7.07 -34.79 43.19
N TRP A 420 -7.60 -33.57 43.07
CA TRP A 420 -8.32 -32.86 44.15
C TRP A 420 -8.90 -31.50 43.68
N LYS A 421 -10.22 -31.38 43.92
CA LYS A 421 -11.07 -30.25 44.35
C LYS A 421 -11.02 -28.85 43.70
N ARG A 422 -12.26 -28.34 43.55
CA ARG A 422 -12.71 -26.99 43.18
C ARG A 422 -12.28 -25.92 44.19
N GLY A 423 -11.97 -24.73 43.69
CA GLY A 423 -11.94 -23.45 44.41
C GLY A 423 -11.91 -22.29 43.41
N SER A 424 -12.85 -21.35 43.54
CA SER A 424 -13.01 -20.16 42.68
C SER A 424 -12.01 -19.02 43.07
N PRO A 425 -11.96 -17.87 42.37
CA PRO A 425 -10.76 -17.31 41.74
C PRO A 425 -10.07 -16.16 42.53
N PRO A 426 -8.93 -15.63 42.06
CA PRO A 426 -8.58 -14.23 42.30
C PRO A 426 -8.39 -13.41 41.01
N ALA A 427 -8.56 -12.10 41.19
CA ALA A 427 -8.67 -10.99 40.25
C ALA A 427 -7.44 -10.74 39.33
N PRO A 428 -7.60 -9.97 38.23
CA PRO A 428 -6.58 -9.80 37.22
C PRO A 428 -5.63 -8.65 37.60
N ASN A 429 -4.36 -8.95 37.84
CA ASN A 429 -3.29 -7.97 37.76
C ASN A 429 -2.06 -8.64 37.17
N GLY A 430 -1.69 -8.20 35.97
CA GLY A 430 -0.56 -8.73 35.23
C GLY A 430 -0.54 -8.17 33.83
N ARG A 431 -0.08 -6.93 33.68
CA ARG A 431 0.34 -6.38 32.39
C ARG A 431 1.41 -7.31 31.82
N THR A 432 1.06 -8.12 30.83
CA THR A 432 2.03 -8.81 29.99
C THR A 432 2.54 -7.81 28.97
N SER A 433 3.72 -7.26 29.24
CA SER A 433 4.54 -6.55 28.28
C SER A 433 4.86 -7.49 27.11
N ALA A 434 4.30 -7.20 25.94
CA ALA A 434 4.79 -7.76 24.69
C ALA A 434 6.25 -7.33 24.48
N PRO A 435 7.14 -8.18 23.96
CA PRO A 435 8.54 -7.86 23.80
C PRO A 435 8.69 -6.67 22.83
N SER A 436 9.32 -5.60 23.32
CA SER A 436 9.67 -4.45 22.51
C SER A 436 10.68 -4.88 21.44
N CYS A 437 10.24 -4.89 20.20
CA CYS A 437 11.10 -5.13 19.05
C CYS A 437 11.95 -3.86 18.84
N SER A 438 13.15 -3.83 19.42
CA SER A 438 14.11 -2.75 19.18
C SER A 438 14.76 -2.95 17.80
N TRP A 439 14.23 -2.23 16.81
CA TRP A 439 14.81 -2.20 15.47
C TRP A 439 16.09 -1.37 15.51
N ARG A 440 17.24 -2.02 15.52
CA ARG A 440 18.53 -1.36 15.27
C ARG A 440 18.65 -1.16 13.75
N THR A 441 17.94 -0.16 13.23
CA THR A 441 18.05 0.25 11.82
C THR A 441 19.37 1.03 11.66
N THR A 442 20.34 0.43 10.98
CA THR A 442 21.57 1.14 10.53
C THR A 442 21.27 2.11 9.37
N SER A 443 20.04 2.11 8.84
CA SER A 443 19.51 3.17 7.98
C SER A 443 18.46 3.96 8.76
N ARG A 444 18.85 5.16 9.24
CA ARG A 444 17.88 6.14 9.76
C ARG A 444 16.96 6.53 8.61
N TRP A 445 15.79 5.94 8.53
CA TRP A 445 14.67 6.60 7.86
C TRP A 445 14.37 7.86 8.67
N PRO A 446 14.37 9.05 8.04
CA PRO A 446 14.03 10.26 8.78
C PRO A 446 12.64 10.04 9.38
N GLY A 447 12.54 10.22 10.70
CA GLY A 447 11.24 10.32 11.34
C GLY A 447 10.45 11.47 10.71
N PRO A 448 9.12 11.46 10.81
CA PRO A 448 8.31 12.57 10.31
C PRO A 448 8.85 13.91 10.87
N PRO A 449 8.83 14.99 10.09
CA PRO A 449 9.23 16.31 10.58
C PRO A 449 8.40 16.68 11.81
N ARG A 450 9.06 17.35 12.78
CA ARG A 450 8.44 17.87 14.01
C ARG A 450 7.44 18.97 13.71
#